data_AF-A0A843BJ81-F1
#
_entry.id   AF-A0A843BJ81-F1
#
_cell.length_a   1.000
_cell.length_b   1.000
_cell.length_c   1.000
_cell.angle_alpha   90.00
_cell.angle_beta   90.00
_cell.angle_gamma   90.00
#
_symmetry.space_group_name_H-M   'P 1'
#
loop_
_entity.id
_entity.type
_entity.pdbx_description
1 polymer ?
#
loop_
_entity_poly.entity_id
_entity_poly.type
_entity_poly.pdbx_seq_one_letter_code
_entity_poly.pdbx_strand_id
1 'polypeptide(L)' 'MGITSTSEYVDFFINLNMGESVSLLSFINNEKLVLKQKLEYKNLPKEPIKKGIEILEQLAIEISEDGEAKVIEKYQK' A
#
# COMPACT_ATOMS: atom_id res chain seq x y z
N MET A 1 10.12 2.51 -11.48
CA MET A 1 9.32 1.46 -10.81
C MET A 1 8.60 2.12 -9.66
N GLY A 2 7.42 2.65 -9.93
CA GLY A 2 6.54 3.23 -8.93
C GLY A 2 5.24 2.49 -9.08
N ILE A 3 4.79 1.83 -8.01
CA ILE A 3 3.52 1.14 -7.99
C ILE A 3 2.44 2.17 -8.34
N THR A 4 1.73 1.93 -9.44
CA THR A 4 0.78 2.90 -10.01
C THR A 4 -0.66 2.60 -9.67
N SER A 5 -0.94 1.41 -9.11
CA SER A 5 -2.30 0.96 -8.87
C SER A 5 -2.42 0.17 -7.57
N THR A 6 -3.63 0.22 -7.01
CA THR A 6 -4.02 -0.48 -5.78
C THR A 6 -3.77 -1.98 -5.87
N SER A 7 -4.08 -2.60 -7.02
CA SER A 7 -3.84 -4.03 -7.26
C SER A 7 -2.37 -4.41 -7.18
N GLU A 8 -1.48 -3.58 -7.71
CA GLU A 8 -0.03 -3.82 -7.62
C GLU A 8 0.46 -3.74 -6.16
N TYR A 9 -0.10 -2.86 -5.32
CA TYR A 9 0.23 -2.82 -3.89
C TYR A 9 -0.24 -4.08 -3.14
N VAL A 10 -1.46 -4.55 -3.43
CA VAL A 10 -2.00 -5.78 -2.84
C VAL A 10 -1.20 -6.99 -3.31
N ASP A 11 -0.89 -7.07 -4.60
CA ASP A 11 -0.06 -8.14 -5.17
C ASP A 11 1.35 -8.14 -4.57
N PHE A 12 1.96 -6.97 -4.38
CA PHE A 12 3.26 -6.83 -3.73
C PHE A 12 3.22 -7.29 -2.26
N PHE A 13 2.16 -6.98 -1.52
CA PHE A 13 1.96 -7.47 -0.17
C PHE A 13 1.83 -9.00 -0.11
N ILE A 14 1.02 -9.59 -1.00
CA ILE A 14 0.85 -11.05 -1.08
C ILE A 14 2.17 -11.73 -1.46
N ASN A 15 2.90 -11.19 -2.45
CA ASN A 15 4.20 -11.70 -2.89
C ASN A 15 5.28 -11.59 -1.82
N LEU A 16 5.21 -10.59 -0.94
CA LEU A 16 6.13 -10.44 0.18
C LEU A 16 6.04 -11.58 1.21
N ASN A 17 4.97 -12.39 1.15
CA ASN A 17 4.78 -13.57 2.00
C ASN A 17 5.16 -13.28 3.47
N MET A 18 4.66 -12.17 4.01
CA MET A 18 5.09 -11.59 5.30
C MET A 18 4.81 -12.46 6.55
N GLY A 19 4.43 -13.73 6.36
CA GLY A 19 3.99 -14.63 7.42
C GLY A 19 2.61 -14.23 7.94
N GLU A 20 1.90 -15.19 8.54
CA GLU A 20 0.51 -15.04 9.03
C GLU A 20 0.31 -13.93 10.10
N SER A 21 1.38 -13.25 10.51
CA SER A 21 1.37 -12.25 11.59
C SER A 21 1.27 -10.80 11.13
N VAL A 22 1.42 -10.51 9.83
CA VAL A 22 1.38 -9.14 9.32
C VAL A 22 0.10 -8.92 8.53
N SER A 23 -0.75 -8.03 9.04
CA SER A 23 -1.95 -7.56 8.34
C SER A 23 -1.59 -6.60 7.20
N LEU A 24 -2.32 -6.65 6.10
CA LEU A 24 -2.25 -5.70 4.97
C LEU A 24 -2.35 -4.25 5.46
N LEU A 25 -3.18 -3.96 6.47
CA LEU A 25 -3.27 -2.63 7.07
C LEU A 25 -1.93 -2.16 7.67
N SER A 26 -1.21 -3.07 8.34
CA SER A 26 0.10 -2.78 8.95
C SER A 26 1.14 -2.53 7.86
N PHE A 27 1.12 -3.36 6.82
CA PHE A 27 1.98 -3.19 5.65
C PHE A 27 1.77 -1.83 4.98
N ILE A 28 0.51 -1.46 4.69
CA ILE A 28 0.16 -0.18 4.06
C ILE A 28 0.65 1.00 4.89
N ASN A 29 0.47 0.96 6.21
CA ASN A 29 0.98 2.00 7.11
C ASN A 29 2.50 2.11 7.06
N ASN A 30 3.20 0.98 7.01
CA ASN A 30 4.66 0.94 6.95
C ASN A 30 5.18 1.47 5.60
N GLU A 31 4.56 1.02 4.50
CA GLU A 31 4.87 1.47 3.14
C GLU A 31 4.64 2.98 2.98
N LYS A 32 3.55 3.51 3.57
CA LYS A 32 3.24 4.94 3.60
C LYS A 32 4.31 5.74 4.34
N LEU A 33 4.83 5.23 5.46
CA LEU A 33 5.97 5.86 6.17
C LEU A 33 7.24 5.85 5.31
N VAL A 34 7.53 4.75 4.61
CA VAL A 34 8.67 4.65 3.69
C VAL A 34 8.54 5.63 2.53
N LEU A 35 7.34 5.77 1.95
CA LEU A 35 7.08 6.76 0.89
C LEU A 35 7.22 8.20 1.39
N LYS A 36 6.73 8.52 2.59
CA LYS A 36 6.93 9.84 3.22
C LYS A 36 8.42 10.12 3.45
N GLN A 37 9.18 9.16 3.98
CA GLN A 37 10.63 9.33 4.12
C GLN A 37 11.32 9.52 2.77
N LYS A 38 10.92 8.78 1.73
CA LYS A 38 11.45 8.97 0.37
C LYS A 38 11.11 10.36 -0.19
N LEU A 39 9.94 10.92 0.15
CA LEU A 39 9.55 12.29 -0.21
C LEU A 39 10.40 13.36 0.47
N GLU A 40 10.78 13.13 1.73
CA GLU A 40 11.60 14.05 2.53
C GLU A 40 13.09 13.96 2.18
N TYR A 41 13.63 12.75 2.00
CA TYR A 41 15.08 12.55 1.87
C TYR A 41 15.60 12.44 0.44
N LYS A 42 14.78 12.02 -0.53
CA LYS A 42 15.21 11.93 -1.94
C LYS A 42 14.57 13.04 -2.74
N ASN A 43 15.37 13.66 -3.61
CA ASN A 43 14.93 14.64 -4.62
C ASN A 43 14.14 13.94 -5.76
N LEU A 44 13.24 13.02 -5.40
CA LEU A 44 12.36 12.29 -6.28
C LEU A 44 11.16 13.18 -6.65
N PRO A 45 10.58 12.99 -7.84
CA PRO A 45 9.37 13.70 -8.23
C PRO A 45 8.27 13.43 -7.20
N LYS A 46 7.75 14.51 -6.60
CA LYS A 46 6.76 14.46 -5.51
C LYS A 46 5.41 13.94 -5.97
N GLU A 47 5.07 14.11 -7.24
CA GLU A 47 3.80 13.70 -7.86
C GLU A 47 3.52 12.18 -7.76
N PRO A 48 4.40 11.28 -8.25
CA PRO A 48 4.16 9.84 -8.16
C PRO A 48 4.16 9.33 -6.71
N ILE A 49 4.97 9.92 -5.84
CA ILE A 49 5.00 9.53 -4.41
C ILE A 49 3.69 9.94 -3.72
N LYS A 50 3.18 11.16 -3.97
CA LYS A 50 1.88 11.59 -3.46
C LYS A 50 0.75 10.70 -3.96
N LYS A 51 0.73 10.36 -5.25
CA LYS A 51 -0.26 9.41 -5.80
C LYS A 51 -0.18 8.04 -5.12
N GLY A 52 1.02 7.52 -4.90
CA GLY A 52 1.21 6.27 -4.16
C GLY A 52 0.67 6.35 -2.73
N ILE A 53 0.93 7.44 -2.00
CA ILE A 53 0.40 7.67 -0.65
C ILE A 53 -1.12 7.75 -0.65
N GLU A 54 -1.72 8.43 -1.63
CA GLU A 54 -3.16 8.59 -1.76
C GLU A 54 -3.84 7.23 -2.02
N ILE A 55 -3.27 6.41 -2.90
CA ILE A 55 -3.73 5.03 -3.16
C ILE A 55 -3.65 4.19 -1.89
N LEU A 56 -2.53 4.24 -1.17
CA LEU A 56 -2.35 3.51 0.10
C LEU A 56 -3.34 3.98 1.16
N GLU A 57 -3.65 5.28 1.22
CA GLU A 57 -4.62 5.84 2.16
C GLU A 57 -6.04 5.38 1.85
N GLN A 58 -6.44 5.38 0.57
CA GLN A 58 -7.73 4.82 0.15
C GLN A 58 -7.83 3.33 0.46
N LEU A 59 -6.75 2.57 0.22
CA LEU A 59 -6.71 1.14 0.52
C LEU A 59 -6.83 0.87 2.02
N ALA A 60 -6.18 1.66 2.87
CA ALA A 60 -6.31 1.56 4.33
C ALA A 60 -7.74 1.85 4.81
N ILE A 61 -8.39 2.85 4.23
CA ILE A 61 -9.80 3.17 4.53
C ILE A 61 -10.70 2.01 4.12
N GLU A 62 -10.52 1.48 2.90
CA GLU A 62 -11.30 0.35 2.40
C GLU A 62 -11.12 -0.90 3.28
N ILE A 63 -9.89 -1.17 3.73
CA ILE A 63 -9.62 -2.28 4.68
C ILE A 63 -10.29 -2.03 6.02
N SER A 64 -10.31 -0.78 6.50
CA SER A 64 -10.96 -0.43 7.75
C SER A 64 -12.49 -0.50 7.68
N GLU A 65 -13.09 -0.26 6.50
CA GLU A 65 -14.55 -0.28 6.29
C GLU A 65 -15.08 -1.65 5.89
N ASP A 66 -14.48 -2.31 4.89
CA ASP A 66 -14.93 -3.59 4.34
C ASP A 66 -14.24 -4.80 4.97
N GLY A 67 -13.09 -4.60 5.62
CA GLY A 67 -12.27 -5.65 6.20
C GLY A 67 -11.18 -6.15 5.24
N GLU A 68 -10.05 -6.51 5.82
CA GLU A 68 -8.82 -6.89 5.10
C GLU A 68 -9.02 -8.06 4.13
N ALA A 69 -9.66 -9.14 4.57
CA ALA A 69 -9.91 -10.33 3.74
C ALA A 69 -10.69 -9.98 2.46
N LYS A 70 -11.73 -9.14 2.59
CA LYS A 70 -12.59 -8.71 1.48
C LYS A 70 -11.82 -7.89 0.45
N VAL A 71 -10.97 -6.98 0.94
CA VAL A 71 -10.11 -6.15 0.09
C VAL A 71 -9.10 -7.03 -0.65
N ILE A 72 -8.44 -7.94 0.05
CA ILE A 72 -7.50 -8.89 -0.57
C ILE A 72 -8.22 -9.68 -1.67
N GLU A 73 -9.37 -10.29 -1.38
CA GLU A 73 -10.16 -11.05 -2.37
C GLU A 73 -10.61 -10.18 -3.57
N LYS A 74 -10.90 -8.90 -3.35
CA LYS A 74 -11.34 -7.97 -4.40
C LYS A 74 -10.22 -7.66 -5.41
N TYR A 75 -8.97 -7.52 -4.95
CA TYR A 75 -7.84 -7.17 -5.80
C TYR A 75 -7.01 -8.37 -6.27
N GLN A 76 -7.20 -9.56 -5.67
CA GLN A 76 -6.55 -10.81 -6.08
C GLN A 76 -7.24 -11.49 -7.30
N LYS A 77 -8.19 -10.80 -7.94
CA LYS A 77 -9.10 -11.37 -8.95
C LYS A 77 -8.63 -11.13 -10.39
#